data_AF-A0A832F585-F1
#
_entry.id   AF-A0A832F585-F1
#
_cell.length_a   1.000
_cell.length_b   1.000
_cell.length_c   1.000
_cell.angle_alpha   90.00
_cell.angle_beta   90.00
_cell.angle_gamma   90.00
#
_symmetry.space_group_name_H-M   'P 1'
#
loop_
_entity.id
_entity.type
_entity.pdbx_description
1 polymer ?
#
loop_
_entity_poly.entity_id
_entity_poly.type
_entity_poly.pdbx_seq_one_letter_code
_entity_poly.pdbx_strand_id
1 'polypeptide(L)'
;MKISFRLLSAFVLFAIVFSSCQKELSFDTTGGSGGGNNGGGGNTGGGSAYYIRGKKDGTAFNFTANTMAKITDIGQGIVSLSLIASAGGSNMEGINIGINFANGKSPAVGTYSEDDSSLDYSILGVYNPNSTTIVYGAGVFSPSAKPLVVKILSKTNTEMTGTFEGAFYKTELSSGTIGPDFISFTEGEFKLKIQ
;
A
#
# COMPACT_ATOMS: atom_id res chain seq x y z
N MET A 1 11.90 26.00 -3.34
CA MET A 1 10.83 25.90 -2.32
C MET A 1 11.41 25.21 -1.09
N LYS A 2 11.63 25.93 0.02
CA LYS A 2 12.20 25.34 1.26
C LYS A 2 11.06 24.69 2.05
N ILE A 3 10.82 23.40 1.82
CA ILE A 3 9.94 22.60 2.66
C ILE A 3 10.62 22.47 4.03
N SER A 4 9.90 22.89 5.07
CA SER A 4 10.43 22.95 6.43
C SER A 4 10.60 21.54 7.01
N PHE A 5 11.78 21.30 7.62
CA PHE A 5 12.24 20.03 8.21
C PHE A 5 11.28 19.43 9.27
N ARG A 6 10.28 20.20 9.73
CA ARG A 6 9.27 19.77 10.70
C ARG A 6 8.14 18.92 10.10
N LEU A 7 7.91 18.98 8.78
CA LEU A 7 6.98 18.07 8.10
C LEU A 7 7.56 16.66 7.92
N LEU A 8 8.89 16.55 7.89
CA LEU A 8 9.63 15.29 7.68
C LEU A 8 9.53 14.37 8.92
N SER A 9 9.52 14.94 10.13
CA SER A 9 9.45 14.18 11.38
C SER A 9 8.08 13.56 11.67
N ALA A 10 6.99 14.10 11.11
CA ALA A 10 5.66 13.51 11.27
C ALA A 10 5.40 12.34 10.28
N PHE A 11 6.10 12.32 9.14
CA PHE A 11 5.89 11.34 8.07
C PHE A 11 6.70 10.04 8.24
N VAL A 12 7.88 10.09 8.86
CA VAL A 12 8.66 8.89 9.25
C VAL A 12 7.89 8.01 10.25
N LEU A 13 6.97 8.59 11.05
CA LEU A 13 6.09 7.82 11.92
C LEU A 13 5.14 6.88 11.17
N PHE A 14 4.75 7.20 9.92
CA PHE A 14 3.83 6.36 9.14
C PHE A 14 4.51 5.10 8.59
N ALA A 15 5.83 5.12 8.38
CA ALA A 15 6.59 3.93 8.00
C ALA A 15 6.73 2.92 9.16
N ILE A 16 6.61 3.37 10.43
CA ILE A 16 6.71 2.51 11.62
C ILE A 16 5.44 1.69 11.86
N VAL A 17 4.30 2.06 11.25
CA VAL A 17 3.03 1.32 11.42
C VAL A 17 3.09 -0.10 10.80
N PHE A 18 4.09 -0.41 9.98
CA PHE A 18 4.32 -1.79 9.50
C PHE A 18 5.02 -2.72 10.52
N SER A 19 5.52 -2.21 11.65
CA SER A 19 6.17 -3.05 12.69
C SER A 19 5.29 -3.39 13.91
N SER A 20 4.08 -2.83 14.05
CA SER A 20 3.25 -3.06 15.26
C SER A 20 2.20 -4.18 15.12
N CYS A 21 2.34 -5.08 14.16
CA CYS A 21 1.59 -6.34 14.11
C CYS A 21 2.46 -7.56 14.46
N GLN A 22 3.39 -7.44 15.40
CA GLN A 22 3.74 -8.58 16.23
C GLN A 22 2.70 -8.69 17.34
N LYS A 23 1.61 -9.41 17.05
CA LYS A 23 0.72 -9.91 18.10
C LYS A 23 1.53 -10.92 18.91
N GLU A 24 1.99 -10.52 20.09
CA GLU A 24 2.43 -11.46 21.12
C GLU A 24 1.25 -12.38 21.45
N LEU A 25 1.28 -13.59 20.91
CA LEU A 25 0.48 -14.71 21.41
C LEU A 25 1.23 -15.25 22.62
N SER A 26 0.84 -14.80 23.81
CA SER A 26 1.19 -15.47 25.06
C SER A 26 0.51 -16.84 25.05
N PHE A 27 1.32 -17.90 24.96
CA PHE A 27 0.84 -19.26 25.21
C PHE A 27 0.84 -19.50 26.72
N ASP A 28 -0.34 -19.45 27.33
CA ASP A 28 -0.54 -20.09 28.62
C ASP A 28 -0.42 -21.60 28.44
N THR A 29 0.60 -22.16 29.07
CA THR A 29 0.84 -23.59 29.15
C THR A 29 -0.13 -24.18 30.17
N THR A 30 -1.21 -24.80 29.71
CA THR A 30 -1.95 -25.78 30.51
C THR A 30 -2.22 -27.03 29.67
N GLY A 31 -1.80 -28.16 30.23
CA GLY A 31 -1.65 -29.42 29.52
C GLY A 31 -2.96 -30.10 29.10
N GLY A 32 -2.81 -31.01 28.13
CA GLY A 32 -3.86 -31.90 27.68
C GLY A 32 -3.32 -32.85 26.62
N SER A 33 -2.80 -34.00 27.07
CA SER A 33 -2.54 -35.15 26.20
C SER A 33 -3.86 -35.68 25.66
N GLY A 34 -3.97 -35.84 24.34
CA GLY A 34 -5.17 -36.40 23.70
C GLY A 34 -4.93 -36.65 22.21
N GLY A 35 -4.68 -37.90 21.85
CA GLY A 35 -4.53 -38.34 20.46
C GLY A 35 -5.84 -38.35 19.67
N GLY A 36 -5.72 -38.45 18.35
CA GLY A 36 -6.86 -38.63 17.45
C GLY A 36 -6.46 -38.56 15.97
N ASN A 37 -6.68 -39.67 15.27
CA ASN A 37 -6.42 -39.92 13.85
C ASN A 37 -7.33 -39.14 12.89
N ASN A 38 -6.88 -39.15 11.63
CA ASN A 38 -7.63 -39.07 10.36
C ASN A 38 -8.13 -37.71 9.85
N GLY A 39 -7.89 -37.49 8.56
CA GLY A 39 -8.79 -36.72 7.70
C GLY A 39 -8.07 -35.93 6.63
N GLY A 40 -7.82 -36.56 5.47
CA GLY A 40 -7.50 -35.83 4.25
C GLY A 40 -8.57 -34.78 3.94
N GLY A 41 -8.12 -33.56 3.70
CA GLY A 41 -8.96 -32.44 3.28
C GLY A 41 -8.35 -31.85 2.03
N GLY A 42 -9.07 -32.01 0.91
CA GLY A 42 -8.66 -31.56 -0.40
C GLY A 42 -8.30 -30.08 -0.42
N ASN A 43 -7.20 -29.79 -1.10
CA ASN A 43 -6.79 -28.45 -1.48
C ASN A 43 -7.76 -27.91 -2.55
N THR A 44 -8.92 -27.42 -2.13
CA THR A 44 -9.82 -26.63 -2.98
C THR A 44 -9.24 -25.22 -3.11
N GLY A 45 -8.77 -24.90 -4.31
CA GLY A 45 -8.19 -23.61 -4.67
C GLY A 45 -9.15 -22.44 -4.38
N GLY A 46 -8.95 -21.81 -3.23
CA GLY A 46 -9.47 -20.48 -2.92
C GLY A 46 -8.43 -19.45 -3.31
N GLY A 47 -8.46 -18.98 -4.56
CA GLY A 47 -7.72 -17.76 -4.89
C GLY A 47 -8.19 -16.63 -3.97
N SER A 48 -7.27 -15.94 -3.29
CA SER A 48 -7.62 -14.80 -2.44
C SER A 48 -8.51 -13.84 -3.21
N ALA A 49 -9.72 -13.57 -2.68
CA ALA A 49 -10.73 -12.74 -3.34
C ALA A 49 -10.27 -11.29 -3.58
N TYR A 50 -9.23 -10.84 -2.87
CA TYR A 50 -8.67 -9.49 -2.91
C TYR A 50 -7.18 -9.53 -3.19
N TYR A 51 -6.70 -8.57 -3.98
CA TYR A 51 -5.33 -8.52 -4.47
C TYR A 51 -4.89 -7.10 -4.87
N ILE A 52 -3.57 -6.93 -4.97
CA ILE A 52 -2.91 -5.95 -5.85
C ILE A 52 -1.92 -6.73 -6.71
N ARG A 53 -2.03 -6.63 -8.03
CA ARG A 53 -1.20 -7.38 -8.99
C ARG A 53 -0.79 -6.50 -10.16
N GLY A 54 0.15 -6.97 -10.98
CA GLY A 54 0.59 -6.27 -12.18
C GLY A 54 2.00 -6.66 -12.56
N LYS A 55 2.76 -5.72 -13.14
CA LYS A 55 4.19 -5.88 -13.46
C LYS A 55 5.04 -4.81 -12.77
N LYS A 56 6.20 -5.21 -12.25
CA LYS A 56 7.29 -4.34 -11.80
C LYS A 56 8.50 -4.61 -12.70
N ASP A 57 8.92 -3.60 -13.44
CA ASP A 57 9.98 -3.71 -14.46
C ASP A 57 9.76 -4.88 -15.43
N GLY A 58 8.51 -5.06 -15.86
CA GLY A 58 8.09 -6.13 -16.76
C GLY A 58 7.89 -7.50 -16.08
N THR A 59 8.32 -7.67 -14.82
CA THR A 59 8.15 -8.92 -14.06
C THR A 59 6.81 -8.93 -13.33
N ALA A 60 6.02 -9.99 -13.53
CA ALA A 60 4.72 -10.13 -12.89
C ALA A 60 4.82 -10.22 -11.36
N PHE A 61 3.85 -9.65 -10.66
CA PHE A 61 3.68 -9.79 -9.21
C PHE A 61 2.21 -9.95 -8.84
N ASN A 62 1.96 -10.54 -7.68
CA ASN A 62 0.63 -10.73 -7.13
C ASN A 62 0.67 -10.72 -5.60
N PHE A 63 0.20 -9.64 -4.99
CA PHE A 63 0.06 -9.50 -3.54
C PHE A 63 -1.36 -9.84 -3.11
N THR A 64 -1.48 -10.83 -2.23
CA THR A 64 -2.77 -11.38 -1.79
C THR A 64 -2.93 -11.40 -0.27
N ALA A 65 -1.91 -10.98 0.48
CA ALA A 65 -1.94 -10.85 1.93
C ALA A 65 -2.14 -9.39 2.35
N ASN A 66 -2.74 -9.17 3.52
CA ASN A 66 -3.00 -7.84 4.09
C ASN A 66 -3.68 -6.87 3.10
N THR A 67 -4.54 -7.40 2.25
CA THR A 67 -5.20 -6.67 1.17
C THR A 67 -6.38 -5.86 1.70
N MET A 68 -6.28 -4.52 1.66
CA MET A 68 -7.37 -3.63 2.08
C MET A 68 -7.31 -2.26 1.41
N ALA A 69 -8.49 -1.66 1.23
CA ALA A 69 -8.68 -0.25 0.97
C ALA A 69 -9.16 0.40 2.28
N LYS A 70 -8.26 1.10 2.97
CA LYS A 70 -8.58 1.76 4.24
C LYS A 70 -8.96 3.21 3.98
N ILE A 71 -10.14 3.63 4.45
CA ILE A 71 -10.59 5.03 4.37
C ILE A 71 -10.57 5.60 5.77
N THR A 72 -9.91 6.73 5.97
CA THR A 72 -9.77 7.36 7.30
C THR A 72 -9.94 8.86 7.18
N ASP A 73 -10.85 9.44 7.96
CA ASP A 73 -10.88 10.88 8.19
C ASP A 73 -9.70 11.24 9.11
N ILE A 74 -8.78 12.06 8.60
CA ILE A 74 -7.59 12.49 9.35
C ILE A 74 -7.72 13.92 9.89
N GLY A 75 -8.94 14.47 9.86
CA GLY A 75 -9.29 15.80 10.34
C GLY A 75 -9.08 16.91 9.31
N GLN A 76 -9.51 18.12 9.66
CA GLN A 76 -9.38 19.32 8.82
C GLN A 76 -9.99 19.20 7.41
N GLY A 77 -11.02 18.36 7.27
CA GLY A 77 -11.67 18.11 5.98
C GLY A 77 -10.82 17.28 5.01
N ILE A 78 -9.84 16.53 5.54
CA ILE A 78 -9.00 15.63 4.76
C ILE A 78 -9.42 14.18 5.01
N VAL A 79 -9.75 13.47 3.94
CA VAL A 79 -10.01 12.03 3.96
C VAL A 79 -8.86 11.31 3.27
N SER A 80 -8.26 10.34 3.95
CA SER A 80 -7.18 9.51 3.39
C SER A 80 -7.72 8.17 2.92
N LEU A 81 -7.35 7.76 1.71
CA LEU A 81 -7.47 6.41 1.18
C LEU A 81 -6.09 5.76 1.19
N SER A 82 -5.97 4.54 1.70
CA SER A 82 -4.77 3.71 1.55
C SER A 82 -5.14 2.39 0.88
N LEU A 83 -4.51 2.08 -0.26
CA LEU A 83 -4.61 0.81 -0.98
C LEU A 83 -3.39 -0.03 -0.59
N ILE A 84 -3.60 -1.06 0.23
CA ILE A 84 -2.52 -1.83 0.87
C ILE A 84 -2.59 -3.28 0.42
N ALA A 85 -1.42 -3.87 0.11
CA ALA A 85 -1.26 -5.31 -0.02
C ALA A 85 0.21 -5.72 0.19
N SER A 86 0.43 -6.97 0.61
CA SER A 86 1.77 -7.54 0.78
C SER A 86 1.87 -8.98 0.25
N ALA A 87 3.10 -9.47 0.12
CA ALA A 87 3.40 -10.85 -0.25
C ALA A 87 2.98 -11.86 0.84
N GLY A 88 2.97 -11.44 2.11
CA GLY A 88 2.59 -12.26 3.27
C GLY A 88 3.74 -13.06 3.86
N GLY A 89 3.45 -13.81 4.93
CA GLY A 89 4.47 -14.57 5.66
C GLY A 89 5.47 -13.68 6.41
N SER A 90 6.73 -14.11 6.49
CA SER A 90 7.83 -13.31 7.04
C SER A 90 8.40 -12.30 6.04
N ASN A 91 7.87 -12.25 4.81
CA ASN A 91 8.28 -11.31 3.78
C ASN A 91 7.57 -9.96 3.99
N MET A 92 8.33 -8.89 4.23
CA MET A 92 7.84 -7.51 4.35
C MET A 92 7.63 -6.83 3.00
N GLU A 93 7.77 -7.55 1.90
CA GLU A 93 7.48 -7.04 0.57
C GLU A 93 6.01 -6.66 0.44
N GLY A 94 5.76 -5.43 0.02
CA GLY A 94 4.40 -4.92 -0.12
C GLY A 94 4.34 -3.52 -0.69
N ILE A 95 3.12 -3.10 -0.98
CA ILE A 95 2.82 -1.80 -1.57
C ILE A 95 1.71 -1.10 -0.79
N ASN A 96 1.86 0.21 -0.64
CA ASN A 96 0.82 1.10 -0.14
C ASN A 96 0.70 2.29 -1.11
N ILE A 97 -0.48 2.48 -1.68
CA ILE A 97 -0.80 3.66 -2.49
C ILE A 97 -1.81 4.51 -1.71
N GLY A 98 -1.40 5.73 -1.36
CA GLY A 98 -2.18 6.67 -0.58
C GLY A 98 -2.76 7.80 -1.42
N ILE A 99 -4.01 8.16 -1.21
CA ILE A 99 -4.62 9.40 -1.74
C ILE A 99 -5.23 10.18 -0.58
N ASN A 100 -4.77 11.41 -0.37
CA ASN A 100 -5.37 12.33 0.58
C ASN A 100 -6.27 13.30 -0.17
N PHE A 101 -7.56 13.21 0.06
CA PHE A 101 -8.59 14.07 -0.50
C PHE A 101 -8.77 15.27 0.41
N ALA A 102 -8.61 16.48 -0.12
CA ALA A 102 -8.74 17.74 0.61
C ALA A 102 -10.08 18.43 0.30
N ASN A 103 -10.33 19.60 0.88
CA ASN A 103 -11.48 20.46 0.57
C ASN A 103 -12.85 19.76 0.71
N GLY A 104 -12.97 18.84 1.69
CA GLY A 104 -14.21 18.07 1.91
C GLY A 104 -14.52 17.03 0.84
N LYS A 105 -13.55 16.71 -0.03
CA LYS A 105 -13.66 15.63 -1.00
C LYS A 105 -13.50 14.27 -0.31
N SER A 106 -13.95 13.21 -0.98
CA SER A 106 -13.87 11.84 -0.50
C SER A 106 -13.55 10.90 -1.66
N PRO A 107 -13.06 9.68 -1.39
CA PRO A 107 -12.77 8.71 -2.44
C PRO A 107 -13.98 8.42 -3.33
N ALA A 108 -13.84 8.71 -4.63
CA ALA A 108 -14.85 8.50 -5.65
C ALA A 108 -14.28 7.77 -6.88
N VAL A 109 -15.15 7.22 -7.72
CA VAL A 109 -14.74 6.71 -9.05
C VAL A 109 -14.14 7.86 -9.85
N GLY A 110 -12.95 7.65 -10.42
CA GLY A 110 -12.19 8.72 -11.05
C GLY A 110 -10.72 8.34 -11.30
N THR A 111 -10.02 9.24 -11.98
CA THR A 111 -8.57 9.16 -12.20
C THR A 111 -7.88 10.17 -11.30
N TYR A 112 -6.85 9.74 -10.61
CA TYR A 112 -6.04 10.54 -9.70
C TYR A 112 -4.59 10.44 -10.13
N SER A 113 -3.92 11.57 -10.33
CA SER A 113 -2.52 11.58 -10.72
C SER A 113 -1.68 12.53 -9.89
N GLU A 114 -0.41 12.20 -9.78
CA GLU A 114 0.62 12.99 -9.11
C GLU A 114 0.83 14.37 -9.76
N ASP A 115 0.56 14.50 -11.06
CA ASP A 115 0.73 15.75 -11.83
C ASP A 115 -0.53 16.64 -11.86
N ASP A 116 -1.59 16.27 -11.14
CA ASP A 116 -2.82 17.04 -11.07
C ASP A 116 -2.63 18.36 -10.29
N SER A 117 -3.00 19.48 -10.92
CA SER A 117 -2.82 20.82 -10.37
C SER A 117 -4.01 21.35 -9.55
N SER A 118 -5.10 20.58 -9.38
CA SER A 118 -6.36 21.02 -8.77
C SER A 118 -6.27 21.31 -7.27
N LEU A 119 -5.25 20.79 -6.58
CA LEU A 119 -5.12 20.81 -5.11
C LEU A 119 -6.27 20.13 -4.35
N ASP A 120 -7.17 19.43 -5.05
CA ASP A 120 -8.29 18.69 -4.43
C ASP A 120 -7.83 17.38 -3.78
N TYR A 121 -6.65 16.89 -4.15
CA TYR A 121 -6.03 15.73 -3.55
C TYR A 121 -4.51 15.73 -3.72
N SER A 122 -3.84 14.86 -2.97
CA SER A 122 -2.44 14.48 -3.19
C SER A 122 -2.32 12.97 -3.21
N ILE A 123 -1.50 12.42 -4.10
CA ILE A 123 -1.26 10.98 -4.22
C ILE A 123 0.20 10.65 -3.92
N LEU A 124 0.41 9.49 -3.29
CA LEU A 124 1.73 8.92 -3.01
C LEU A 124 1.69 7.40 -3.15
N GLY A 125 2.84 6.82 -3.48
CA GLY A 125 3.03 5.38 -3.51
C GLY A 125 4.29 5.00 -2.76
N VAL A 126 4.25 3.90 -2.01
CA VAL A 126 5.42 3.30 -1.39
C VAL A 126 5.42 1.81 -1.67
N TYR A 127 6.54 1.32 -2.20
CA TYR A 127 6.82 -0.09 -2.36
C TYR A 127 8.03 -0.47 -1.49
N ASN A 128 7.85 -1.46 -0.62
CA ASN A 128 8.93 -2.08 0.13
C ASN A 128 9.32 -3.39 -0.59
N PRO A 129 10.57 -3.56 -1.04
CA PRO A 129 11.06 -4.78 -1.68
C PRO A 129 11.50 -5.86 -0.67
N ASN A 130 10.97 -5.84 0.57
CA ASN A 130 11.51 -6.58 1.73
C ASN A 130 12.87 -6.08 2.22
N SER A 131 13.05 -4.77 2.27
CA SER A 131 14.26 -4.12 2.79
C SER A 131 13.97 -3.29 4.03
N THR A 132 14.96 -3.23 4.92
CA THR A 132 14.98 -2.37 6.11
C THR A 132 15.71 -1.05 5.87
N THR A 133 16.35 -0.88 4.71
CA THR A 133 17.14 0.31 4.38
C THR A 133 16.62 1.08 3.17
N ILE A 134 15.89 0.42 2.28
CA ILE A 134 15.45 0.98 1.00
C ILE A 134 13.96 0.77 0.82
N VAL A 135 13.28 1.81 0.34
CA VAL A 135 11.93 1.73 -0.24
C VAL A 135 11.92 2.41 -1.59
N TYR A 136 10.85 2.24 -2.35
CA TYR A 136 10.63 2.96 -3.59
C TYR A 136 9.38 3.84 -3.44
N GLY A 137 9.52 5.15 -3.67
CA GLY A 137 8.47 6.14 -3.45
C GLY A 137 8.03 6.83 -4.76
N ALA A 138 6.73 7.08 -4.89
CA ALA A 138 6.15 7.92 -5.94
C ALA A 138 5.29 9.04 -5.31
N GLY A 139 5.01 10.11 -6.05
CA GLY A 139 4.32 11.29 -5.53
C GLY A 139 5.26 12.46 -5.24
N VAL A 140 4.72 13.43 -4.48
CA VAL A 140 5.19 14.80 -4.10
C VAL A 140 6.72 15.05 -3.98
N PHE A 141 7.55 14.02 -3.81
CA PHE A 141 8.99 14.14 -3.59
C PHE A 141 9.87 13.63 -4.75
N SER A 142 9.33 12.99 -5.78
CA SER A 142 10.14 12.50 -6.90
C SER A 142 9.73 13.15 -8.22
N PRO A 143 10.61 13.89 -8.92
CA PRO A 143 10.37 14.30 -10.30
C PRO A 143 10.14 13.05 -11.16
N SER A 144 8.88 12.73 -11.41
CA SER A 144 8.53 11.47 -12.06
C SER A 144 8.43 11.66 -13.56
N ALA A 145 9.28 10.95 -14.32
CA ALA A 145 9.12 10.82 -15.76
C ALA A 145 7.86 10.02 -16.13
N LYS A 146 7.30 9.27 -15.18
CA LYS A 146 6.08 8.48 -15.30
C LYS A 146 5.24 8.67 -14.03
N PRO A 147 4.47 9.77 -13.93
CA PRO A 147 3.68 10.11 -12.75
C PRO A 147 2.86 8.93 -12.25
N LEU A 148 2.72 8.80 -10.93
CA LEU A 148 1.77 7.83 -10.38
C LEU A 148 0.35 8.22 -10.81
N VAL A 149 -0.33 7.27 -11.45
CA VAL A 149 -1.74 7.37 -11.84
C VAL A 149 -2.50 6.23 -11.18
N VAL A 150 -3.61 6.56 -10.51
CA VAL A 150 -4.56 5.59 -9.95
C VAL A 150 -5.93 5.86 -10.54
N LYS A 151 -6.58 4.80 -11.05
CA LYS A 151 -7.96 4.85 -11.52
C LYS A 151 -8.82 4.03 -10.59
N ILE A 152 -9.70 4.67 -9.83
CA ILE A 152 -10.76 3.98 -9.10
C ILE A 152 -11.88 3.69 -10.09
N LEU A 153 -12.06 2.42 -10.46
CA LEU A 153 -13.06 1.97 -11.44
C LEU A 153 -14.41 1.68 -10.80
N SER A 154 -14.40 1.11 -9.59
CA SER A 154 -15.61 0.90 -8.80
C SER A 154 -15.35 1.11 -7.32
N LYS A 155 -16.38 1.61 -6.62
CA LYS A 155 -16.41 1.74 -5.16
C LYS A 155 -17.82 1.42 -4.69
N THR A 156 -17.96 0.30 -3.99
CA THR A 156 -19.19 -0.07 -3.29
C THR A 156 -19.03 0.24 -1.79
N ASN A 157 -19.91 -0.30 -0.95
CA ASN A 157 -19.77 -0.21 0.51
C ASN A 157 -18.70 -1.17 1.06
N THR A 158 -18.37 -2.23 0.33
CA THR A 158 -17.51 -3.32 0.84
C THR A 158 -16.26 -3.54 0.00
N GLU A 159 -16.22 -3.00 -1.22
CA GLU A 159 -15.17 -3.29 -2.20
C GLU A 159 -14.82 -2.07 -3.04
N MET A 160 -13.52 -1.95 -3.36
CA MET A 160 -12.99 -1.00 -4.32
C MET A 160 -12.16 -1.75 -5.38
N THR A 161 -12.35 -1.41 -6.64
CA THR A 161 -11.54 -1.93 -7.75
C THR A 161 -10.94 -0.80 -8.55
N GLY A 162 -9.80 -1.08 -9.20
CA GLY A 162 -9.16 -0.08 -10.03
C GLY A 162 -7.85 -0.53 -10.63
N THR A 163 -7.17 0.43 -11.25
CA THR A 163 -5.84 0.23 -11.84
C THR A 163 -4.85 1.27 -11.33
N PHE A 164 -3.56 0.97 -11.48
CA PHE A 164 -2.51 1.93 -11.23
C PHE A 164 -1.28 1.69 -12.11
N GLU A 165 -0.52 2.75 -12.32
CA GLU A 165 0.77 2.72 -13.01
C GLU A 165 1.63 3.89 -12.54
N GLY A 166 2.96 3.78 -12.67
CA GLY A 166 3.88 4.86 -12.33
C GLY A 166 5.28 4.37 -12.01
N ALA A 167 6.24 5.30 -11.95
CA ALA A 167 7.60 5.03 -11.50
C ALA A 167 7.74 5.33 -10.00
N PHE A 168 8.30 4.39 -9.25
CA PHE A 168 8.58 4.53 -7.82
C PHE A 168 10.09 4.58 -7.64
N TYR A 169 10.61 5.68 -7.10
CA TYR A 169 12.03 5.98 -7.05
C TYR A 169 12.66 5.53 -5.75
N LYS A 170 13.86 4.97 -5.85
CA LYS A 170 14.63 4.45 -4.74
C LYS A 170 14.84 5.54 -3.70
N THR A 171 14.48 5.26 -2.47
CA THR A 171 14.59 6.15 -1.33
C THR A 171 15.35 5.44 -0.21
N GLU A 172 16.45 6.03 0.24
CA GLU A 172 17.24 5.53 1.37
C GLU A 172 16.57 5.94 2.69
N LEU A 173 16.09 4.98 3.47
CA LEU A 173 15.29 5.24 4.69
C LEU A 173 16.05 6.01 5.77
N SER A 174 17.36 5.82 5.88
CA SER A 174 18.19 6.48 6.89
C SER A 174 18.35 7.98 6.68
N SER A 175 18.24 8.44 5.43
CA SER A 175 18.49 9.83 5.04
C SER A 175 17.29 10.52 4.37
N GLY A 176 16.31 9.75 3.90
CA GLY A 176 15.24 10.23 3.03
C GLY A 176 15.71 10.63 1.63
N THR A 177 16.96 10.30 1.26
CA THR A 177 17.51 10.67 -0.06
C THR A 177 16.84 9.86 -1.15
N ILE A 178 16.35 10.56 -2.18
CA ILE A 178 15.74 9.96 -3.37
C ILE A 178 16.81 9.86 -4.46
N GLY A 179 17.07 8.64 -4.91
CA GLY A 179 17.98 8.33 -6.01
C GLY A 179 17.27 8.33 -7.38
N PRO A 180 18.03 8.29 -8.48
CA PRO A 180 17.48 8.25 -9.83
C PRO A 180 16.92 6.87 -10.22
N ASP A 181 17.34 5.81 -9.52
CA ASP A 181 16.86 4.45 -9.76
C ASP A 181 15.38 4.35 -9.41
N PHE A 182 14.61 3.63 -10.22
CA PHE A 182 13.17 3.45 -10.00
C PHE A 182 12.72 2.06 -10.40
N ILE A 183 11.56 1.67 -9.87
CA ILE A 183 10.78 0.52 -10.30
C ILE A 183 9.57 1.03 -11.08
N SER A 184 9.40 0.56 -12.31
CA SER A 184 8.25 0.87 -13.15
C SER A 184 7.12 -0.10 -12.83
N PHE A 185 6.03 0.40 -12.24
CA PHE A 185 4.79 -0.34 -12.10
C PHE A 185 3.92 -0.11 -13.33
N THR A 186 3.52 -1.19 -13.99
CA THR A 186 2.67 -1.20 -15.18
C THR A 186 1.62 -2.28 -15.07
N GLU A 187 0.48 -2.11 -15.74
CA GLU A 187 -0.63 -3.08 -15.70
C GLU A 187 -1.06 -3.39 -14.24
N GLY A 188 -0.95 -2.39 -13.37
CA GLY A 188 -1.35 -2.52 -11.98
C GLY A 188 -2.87 -2.61 -11.88
N GLU A 189 -3.37 -3.62 -11.20
CA GLU A 189 -4.78 -3.84 -10.92
C GLU A 189 -4.98 -4.12 -9.45
N PHE A 190 -6.06 -3.60 -8.88
CA PHE A 190 -6.45 -3.90 -7.51
C PHE A 190 -7.92 -4.24 -7.40
N LYS A 191 -8.19 -5.17 -6.48
CA LYS A 191 -9.51 -5.50 -5.96
C LYS A 191 -9.37 -5.64 -4.46
N LEU A 192 -9.91 -4.71 -3.69
CA LEU A 192 -9.66 -4.59 -2.26
C LEU A 192 -10.94 -4.47 -1.47
N LYS A 193 -10.97 -5.10 -0.29
CA LYS A 193 -12.05 -4.91 0.67
C LYS A 193 -11.93 -3.52 1.31
N ILE A 194 -13.03 -2.79 1.40
CA ILE A 194 -13.09 -1.55 2.17
C ILE A 194 -13.15 -1.89 3.66
N GLN A 195 -12.27 -1.28 4.44
CA GLN A 195 -12.18 -1.42 5.90
C GLN A 195 -12.22 -0.06 6.59
#